data_AF-V9IJD6-F1
#
_entry.id   AF-V9IJD6-F1
#
_cell.length_a   1.000
_cell.length_b   1.000
_cell.length_c   1.000
_cell.angle_alpha   90.00
_cell.angle_beta   90.00
_cell.angle_gamma   90.00
#
_symmetry.space_group_name_H-M   'P 1'
#
loop_
_entity.id
_entity.type
_entity.pdbx_description
1 polymer ?
#
loop_
_entity_poly.entity_id
_entity_poly.type
_entity_poly.pdbx_seq_one_letter_code
_entity_poly.pdbx_strand_id
1 'polypeptide(L)'
;MKIEEVKSTAKTQRISAHTHIKGLGLDENGAAIQAAAGLVGQEMAREAAGIVVDMIKSKKMAGRAVLLAGPPGTGKTAIALAIAQELGNKVPFCPMVGSEVYSSEIKRQKF
;
A
#
# COMPACT_ATOMS: atom_id res chain seq x y z
N MET A 1 -20.87 12.90 -27.78
CA MET A 1 -20.13 12.33 -26.64
C MET A 1 -18.67 12.22 -27.08
N LYS A 2 -17.79 13.12 -26.62
CA LYS A 2 -16.35 13.04 -26.94
C LYS A 2 -15.75 11.96 -26.04
N ILE A 3 -15.30 10.87 -26.63
CA ILE A 3 -14.53 9.85 -25.91
C ILE A 3 -13.09 10.36 -25.92
N GLU A 4 -12.65 10.91 -24.79
CA GLU A 4 -11.25 11.29 -24.58
C GLU A 4 -10.52 10.13 -23.89
N GLU A 5 -9.37 9.77 -24.43
CA GLU A 5 -8.51 8.73 -23.89
C GLU A 5 -7.79 9.26 -22.64
N VAL A 6 -8.18 8.76 -21.46
CA VAL A 6 -7.60 9.18 -20.18
C VAL A 6 -6.23 8.52 -20.00
N LYS A 7 -5.16 9.31 -20.12
CA LYS A 7 -3.80 8.84 -19.81
C LYS A 7 -3.63 8.67 -18.30
N SER A 8 -3.01 7.55 -17.89
CA SER A 8 -2.73 7.28 -16.47
C SER A 8 -1.74 8.29 -15.90
N THR A 9 -2.07 8.85 -14.74
CA THR A 9 -1.22 9.79 -13.98
C THR A 9 -0.40 9.11 -12.88
N ALA A 10 -0.39 7.78 -12.84
CA ALA A 10 0.31 7.02 -11.82
C ALA A 10 1.83 7.29 -11.84
N LYS A 11 2.41 7.60 -10.67
CA LYS A 11 3.86 7.84 -10.50
C LYS A 11 4.63 6.49 -10.47
N THR A 12 4.85 5.89 -11.63
CA THR A 12 5.47 4.56 -11.78
C THR A 12 6.87 4.44 -11.15
N GLN A 13 7.66 5.52 -11.12
CA GLN A 13 9.01 5.52 -10.55
C GLN A 13 9.07 5.05 -9.08
N ARG A 14 8.02 5.30 -8.27
CA ARG A 14 8.01 4.94 -6.84
C ARG A 14 7.64 3.49 -6.54
N ILE A 15 7.08 2.80 -7.52
CA ILE A 15 6.66 1.40 -7.39
C ILE A 15 7.70 0.46 -8.04
N SER A 16 8.63 1.02 -8.83
CA SER A 16 9.63 0.27 -9.60
C SER A 16 10.45 -0.72 -8.75
N ALA A 17 10.91 -0.30 -7.56
CA ALA A 17 11.69 -1.15 -6.65
C ALA A 17 10.88 -2.32 -6.04
N HIS A 18 9.55 -2.30 -6.17
CA HIS A 18 8.64 -3.24 -5.53
C HIS A 18 7.79 -4.03 -6.54
N THR A 19 8.18 -4.05 -7.81
CA THR A 19 7.49 -4.74 -8.92
C THR A 19 7.32 -6.25 -8.74
N HIS A 20 8.19 -6.87 -7.94
CA HIS A 20 8.18 -8.29 -7.60
C HIS A 20 7.10 -8.66 -6.56
N ILE A 21 6.53 -7.67 -5.86
CA ILE A 21 5.50 -7.91 -4.84
C ILE A 21 4.15 -8.13 -5.51
N LYS A 22 3.54 -9.28 -5.23
CA LYS A 22 2.25 -9.70 -5.81
C LYS A 22 1.13 -9.87 -4.79
N GLY A 23 1.44 -9.79 -3.49
CA GLY A 23 0.48 -9.97 -2.40
C GLY A 23 1.19 -10.20 -1.07
N LEU A 24 0.42 -10.55 -0.03
CA LEU A 24 0.95 -10.82 1.31
C LEU A 24 1.50 -12.24 1.46
N GLY A 25 1.13 -13.18 0.59
CA GLY A 25 1.63 -14.56 0.63
C GLY A 25 1.24 -15.30 1.91
N LEU A 26 -0.01 -15.13 2.34
CA LEU A 26 -0.60 -15.84 3.47
C LEU A 26 -1.23 -17.16 2.98
N ASP A 27 -1.28 -18.15 3.86
CA ASP A 27 -2.04 -19.37 3.64
C ASP A 27 -3.53 -19.18 3.94
N GLU A 28 -4.32 -20.25 3.81
CA GLU A 28 -5.77 -20.25 4.07
C GLU A 28 -6.13 -19.99 5.53
N ASN A 29 -5.19 -20.22 6.45
CA ASN A 29 -5.36 -19.95 7.88
C ASN A 29 -4.92 -18.53 8.26
N GLY A 30 -4.40 -17.76 7.30
CA GLY A 30 -3.86 -16.41 7.51
C GLY A 30 -2.42 -16.38 8.02
N ALA A 31 -1.71 -17.52 8.06
CA ALA A 31 -0.32 -17.60 8.46
C ALA A 31 0.63 -17.23 7.30
N ALA A 32 1.73 -16.54 7.60
CA ALA A 32 2.66 -16.11 6.56
C ALA A 32 3.61 -17.23 6.13
N ILE A 33 3.63 -17.53 4.83
CA ILE A 33 4.60 -18.47 4.25
C ILE A 33 5.97 -17.77 4.15
N GLN A 34 7.04 -18.45 4.60
CA GLN A 34 8.40 -17.89 4.72
C GLN A 34 8.85 -17.07 3.50
N ALA A 35 8.60 -17.58 2.29
CA ALA A 35 8.90 -16.90 1.03
C ALA A 35 7.75 -17.12 0.06
N ALA A 36 6.92 -16.09 -0.15
CA ALA A 36 5.74 -16.17 -1.01
C ALA A 36 5.34 -14.78 -1.53
N ALA A 37 4.71 -14.75 -2.71
CA ALA A 37 4.19 -13.53 -3.35
C ALA A 37 5.20 -12.36 -3.47
N GLY A 38 6.49 -12.67 -3.54
CA GLY A 38 7.57 -11.69 -3.61
C GLY A 38 8.04 -11.13 -2.25
N LEU A 39 7.45 -11.58 -1.14
CA LEU A 39 7.89 -11.24 0.21
C LEU A 39 8.68 -12.41 0.83
N VAL A 40 9.66 -12.08 1.67
CA VAL A 40 10.46 -13.06 2.43
C VAL A 40 10.53 -12.59 3.89
N GLY A 41 10.22 -13.50 4.81
CA GLY A 41 10.16 -13.20 6.23
C GLY A 41 9.04 -12.22 6.59
N GLN A 42 9.26 -11.43 7.65
CA GLN A 42 8.30 -10.44 8.17
C GLN A 42 6.92 -11.06 8.43
N GLU A 43 6.91 -12.27 8.99
CA GLU A 43 5.76 -13.15 9.13
C GLU A 43 4.66 -12.45 9.94
N MET A 44 4.98 -12.02 11.16
CA MET A 44 4.04 -11.31 12.03
C MET A 44 3.46 -10.04 11.39
N ALA A 45 4.27 -9.29 10.64
CA ALA A 45 3.81 -8.07 9.99
C ALA A 45 2.89 -8.35 8.80
N ARG A 46 3.14 -9.45 8.07
CA ARG A 46 2.30 -9.91 6.97
C ARG A 46 0.98 -10.49 7.46
N GLU A 47 1.00 -11.25 8.55
CA GLU A 47 -0.20 -11.77 9.20
C GLU A 47 -1.09 -10.63 9.72
N ALA A 48 -0.50 -9.66 10.41
CA ALA A 48 -1.21 -8.45 10.85
C ALA A 48 -1.80 -7.66 9.66
N ALA A 49 -1.06 -7.57 8.55
CA ALA A 49 -1.55 -6.96 7.32
C ALA A 49 -2.71 -7.75 6.69
N GLY A 50 -2.75 -9.07 6.85
CA GLY A 50 -3.87 -9.93 6.45
C GLY A 50 -5.15 -9.55 7.18
N ILE A 51 -5.08 -9.38 8.50
CA ILE A 51 -6.20 -8.92 9.32
C ILE A 51 -6.68 -7.53 8.83
N VAL A 52 -5.75 -6.64 8.48
CA VAL A 52 -6.09 -5.34 7.89
C VAL A 52 -6.85 -5.49 6.58
N VAL A 53 -6.39 -6.36 5.66
CA VAL A 53 -7.08 -6.65 4.40
C VAL A 53 -8.50 -7.17 4.66
N ASP A 54 -8.67 -8.07 5.62
CA ASP A 54 -9.98 -8.61 5.98
C ASP A 54 -10.90 -7.56 6.58
N MET A 55 -10.37 -6.65 7.40
CA MET A 55 -11.13 -5.50 7.90
C MET A 55 -11.56 -4.57 6.76
N ILE A 56 -10.72 -4.37 5.75
CA ILE A 56 -11.09 -3.56 4.56
C ILE A 56 -12.19 -4.27 3.77
N LYS A 57 -12.02 -5.57 3.46
CA LYS A 57 -12.99 -6.38 2.71
C LYS A 57 -14.34 -6.45 3.42
N SER A 58 -14.33 -6.56 4.75
CA SER A 58 -15.54 -6.56 5.58
C SER A 58 -16.11 -5.17 5.89
N LYS A 59 -15.54 -4.10 5.31
CA LYS A 59 -15.97 -2.69 5.47
C LYS A 59 -15.92 -2.18 6.92
N LYS A 60 -15.03 -2.73 7.75
CA LYS A 60 -14.84 -2.40 9.17
C LYS A 60 -13.67 -1.43 9.44
N MET A 61 -13.10 -0.82 8.39
CA MET A 61 -11.98 0.13 8.50
C MET A 61 -12.39 1.61 8.57
N ALA A 62 -13.68 1.93 8.58
CA ALA A 62 -14.14 3.31 8.68
C ALA A 62 -13.56 4.01 9.92
N GLY A 63 -12.94 5.18 9.73
CA GLY A 63 -12.33 5.97 10.81
C GLY A 63 -11.05 5.38 11.40
N ARG A 64 -10.47 4.33 10.80
CA ARG A 64 -9.23 3.68 11.27
C ARG A 64 -8.08 3.95 10.31
N ALA A 65 -6.87 4.01 10.85
CA ALA A 65 -5.63 4.11 10.08
C ALA A 65 -4.63 3.05 10.57
N VAL A 66 -3.67 2.71 9.71
CA VAL A 66 -2.60 1.74 10.01
C VAL A 66 -1.26 2.47 10.01
N LEU A 67 -0.47 2.27 11.05
CA LEU A 67 0.90 2.78 11.15
C LEU A 67 1.88 1.60 11.08
N LEU A 68 2.75 1.61 10.07
CA LEU A 68 3.87 0.67 9.98
C LEU A 68 5.11 1.33 10.59
N ALA A 69 5.55 0.83 11.74
CA ALA A 69 6.71 1.35 12.46
C ALA A 69 7.91 0.39 12.35
N GLY A 70 9.10 0.94 12.14
CA GLY A 70 10.34 0.17 12.12
C GLY A 70 11.49 0.92 11.43
N PRO A 71 12.74 0.44 11.59
CA PRO A 71 13.94 1.02 10.96
C PRO A 71 13.82 1.17 9.43
N PRO A 72 14.60 2.05 8.78
CA PRO A 72 14.63 2.12 7.31
C PRO A 72 15.01 0.75 6.70
N GLY A 73 14.52 0.45 5.49
CA GLY A 73 14.83 -0.79 4.77
C GLY A 73 14.08 -2.06 5.22
N THR A 74 13.21 -1.98 6.23
CA THR A 74 12.46 -3.13 6.80
C THR A 74 11.17 -3.50 6.05
N GLY A 75 10.98 -3.06 4.81
CA GLY A 75 9.84 -3.48 3.99
C GLY A 75 8.49 -2.82 4.30
N LYS A 76 8.44 -1.72 5.05
CA LYS A 76 7.18 -0.98 5.32
C LYS A 76 6.39 -0.64 4.05
N THR A 77 7.05 0.00 3.09
CA THR A 77 6.43 0.36 1.80
C THR A 77 6.05 -0.88 0.99
N ALA A 78 6.85 -1.94 1.09
CA ALA A 78 6.60 -3.22 0.44
C ALA A 78 5.32 -3.89 0.97
N ILE A 79 5.12 -3.91 2.30
CA ILE A 79 3.90 -4.43 2.92
C ILE A 79 2.69 -3.56 2.57
N ALA A 80 2.83 -2.24 2.55
CA ALA A 80 1.75 -1.34 2.13
C ALA A 80 1.31 -1.60 0.66
N LEU A 81 2.27 -1.84 -0.23
CA LEU A 81 1.96 -2.25 -1.61
C LEU A 81 1.32 -3.64 -1.66
N ALA A 82 1.81 -4.59 -0.87
CA ALA A 82 1.26 -5.93 -0.78
C ALA A 82 -0.22 -5.93 -0.34
N ILE A 83 -0.58 -5.10 0.65
CA ILE A 83 -1.98 -4.88 1.05
C ILE A 83 -2.82 -4.42 -0.14
N ALA A 84 -2.34 -3.45 -0.93
CA ALA A 84 -3.07 -2.98 -2.11
C ALA A 84 -3.24 -4.08 -3.17
N GLN A 85 -2.19 -4.88 -3.43
CA GLN A 85 -2.27 -6.03 -4.35
C GLN A 85 -3.27 -7.09 -3.85
N GLU A 86 -3.30 -7.35 -2.54
CA GLU A 86 -4.21 -8.33 -1.91
C GLU A 86 -5.70 -7.90 -1.96
N LEU A 87 -5.95 -6.58 -2.02
CA LEU A 87 -7.28 -6.03 -2.26
C LEU A 87 -7.68 -6.14 -3.74
N GLY A 88 -6.68 -6.18 -4.64
CA GLY A 88 -6.85 -6.52 -6.05
C GLY A 88 -5.87 -5.77 -6.96
N ASN A 89 -5.49 -6.40 -8.07
CA ASN A 89 -4.53 -5.86 -9.04
C ASN A 89 -4.92 -4.51 -9.67
N LYS A 90 -6.20 -4.12 -9.58
CA LYS A 90 -6.73 -2.86 -10.11
C LYS A 90 -6.89 -1.78 -9.03
N VAL A 91 -6.60 -2.10 -7.77
CA VAL A 91 -6.68 -1.13 -6.67
C VAL A 91 -5.53 -0.14 -6.81
N PRO A 92 -5.81 1.18 -6.85
CA PRO A 92 -4.77 2.18 -6.99
C PRO A 92 -3.90 2.25 -5.74
N PHE A 93 -2.59 2.26 -5.93
CA PHE A 93 -1.61 2.48 -4.86
C PHE A 93 -0.90 3.82 -5.07
N CYS A 94 -1.00 4.73 -4.10
CA CYS A 94 -0.45 6.08 -4.17
C CYS A 94 0.58 6.31 -3.05
N PRO A 95 1.87 6.02 -3.28
CA PRO A 95 2.90 6.30 -2.30
C PRO A 95 3.23 7.80 -2.28
N MET A 96 3.10 8.41 -1.10
CA MET A 96 3.41 9.82 -0.84
C MET A 96 4.39 9.94 0.33
N VAL A 97 5.27 10.94 0.27
CA VAL A 97 6.15 11.35 1.35
C VAL A 97 5.59 12.61 2.00
N GLY A 98 5.64 12.72 3.33
CA GLY A 98 5.06 13.87 4.04
C GLY A 98 5.62 15.23 3.61
N SER A 99 6.85 15.29 3.12
CA SER A 99 7.43 16.50 2.57
C SER A 99 6.72 17.02 1.31
N GLU A 100 6.02 16.16 0.57
CA GLU A 100 5.26 16.56 -0.62
C GLU A 100 4.00 17.36 -0.30
N VAL A 101 3.57 17.38 0.97
CA VAL A 101 2.42 18.17 1.40
C VAL A 101 2.75 19.66 1.40
N TYR A 102 4.04 20.04 1.52
CA TYR A 102 4.46 21.43 1.46
C TYR A 102 4.48 21.91 0.00
N SER A 103 3.62 22.88 -0.33
CA SER A 103 3.60 23.56 -1.64
C SER A 103 3.70 25.08 -1.46
N SER A 104 4.50 25.72 -2.32
CA SER A 104 4.64 27.18 -2.39
C SER A 104 3.43 27.87 -3.01
N GLU A 105 2.56 27.14 -3.73
CA GLU A 105 1.40 27.68 -4.45
C GLU A 105 0.22 27.98 -3.51
N ILE A 106 0.20 27.39 -2.31
CA ILE A 106 -0.80 27.70 -1.29
C ILE A 106 -0.29 28.91 -0.49
N LYS A 107 -0.57 30.13 -0.99
CA LYS A 107 -0.54 31.32 -0.13
C LYS A 107 -1.45 31.03 1.06
N ARG A 108 -0.89 31.02 2.28
CA ARG A 108 -1.68 31.05 3.51
C ARG A 108 -2.70 32.18 3.36
N GLN A 109 -3.98 31.84 3.23
CA GLN A 109 -5.04 32.80 3.50
C GLN A 109 -4.83 33.17 4.96
N LYS A 110 -4.34 34.40 5.19
CA LYS A 110 -4.33 34.99 6.51
C LYS A 110 -5.80 35.01 6.94
N PHE A 111 -6.10 34.35 8.05
CA PHE A 111 -7.35 34.53 8.77
C PHE A 111 -7.51 36.01 9.15
#